data_AF-A0A957MX17-F1
#
_entry.id   AF-A0A957MX17-F1
#
_cell.length_a   1.000
_cell.length_b   1.000
_cell.length_c   1.000
_cell.angle_alpha   90.00
_cell.angle_beta   90.00
_cell.angle_gamma   90.00
#
_symmetry.space_group_name_H-M   'P 1'
#
loop_
_entity.id
_entity.type
_entity.pdbx_description
1 polymer ?
#
loop_
_entity_poly.entity_id
_entity_poly.type
_entity_poly.pdbx_seq_one_letter_code
_entity_poly.pdbx_strand_id
1 'polypeptide(L)'
;RTPENNTVVSCNRTEALAWNAVPFIQASDLYLVHLGYVNGAPAGGNEEVVWVLEQQRPSAATSWELDESLCGLAPFEFGRQWRWYVEVVERAADGKLNPVSEPSSVWGFSWQ
;
A
#
# COMPACT_ATOMS: atom_id res chain seq x y z
N ARG A 1 -9.81 8.24 -7.00
CA ARG A 1 -8.38 8.11 -6.60
C ARG A 1 -8.02 6.66 -6.64
N THR A 2 -6.99 6.22 -7.34
CA THR A 2 -6.85 4.81 -7.71
C THR A 2 -5.88 4.04 -6.81
N PRO A 3 -6.22 2.80 -6.45
CA PRO A 3 -7.55 2.20 -6.50
C PRO A 3 -8.42 2.72 -5.34
N GLU A 4 -9.68 3.05 -5.62
CA GLU A 4 -10.70 3.29 -4.58
C GLU A 4 -11.04 1.95 -3.93
N ASN A 5 -11.58 1.98 -2.69
CA ASN A 5 -12.01 0.75 -2.03
C ASN A 5 -12.93 -0.07 -2.95
N ASN A 6 -12.62 -1.37 -3.09
CA ASN A 6 -13.30 -2.35 -3.95
C ASN A 6 -13.02 -2.24 -5.46
N THR A 7 -11.96 -1.54 -5.86
CA THR A 7 -11.52 -1.54 -7.27
C THR A 7 -10.96 -2.90 -7.66
N VAL A 8 -11.25 -3.33 -8.89
CA VAL A 8 -10.61 -4.50 -9.51
C VAL A 8 -9.47 -4.01 -10.40
N VAL A 9 -8.27 -4.52 -10.14
CA VAL A 9 -7.03 -4.24 -10.89
C VAL A 9 -6.73 -5.45 -11.76
N SER A 10 -6.40 -5.23 -13.04
CA SER A 10 -6.09 -6.34 -13.94
C SER A 10 -4.63 -6.78 -13.80
N CYS A 11 -4.40 -8.09 -13.74
CA CYS A 11 -3.04 -8.67 -13.74
C CYS A 11 -2.23 -8.43 -15.01
N ASN A 12 -2.89 -7.99 -16.09
CA ASN A 12 -2.27 -7.80 -17.40
C ASN A 12 -2.15 -6.30 -17.78
N ARG A 13 -2.27 -5.40 -16.79
CA ARG A 13 -2.16 -3.96 -17.01
C ARG A 13 -1.31 -3.34 -15.92
N THR A 14 -0.44 -2.43 -16.35
CA THR A 14 0.27 -1.55 -15.44
C THR A 14 -0.72 -0.57 -14.83
N GLU A 15 -0.99 -0.76 -13.55
CA GLU A 15 -1.82 0.10 -12.71
C GLU A 15 -0.96 0.73 -11.61
N ALA A 16 -1.42 1.81 -11.01
CA ALA A 16 -0.66 2.50 -9.97
C ALA A 16 -1.53 2.82 -8.74
N LEU A 17 -0.93 2.65 -7.56
CA LEU A 17 -1.44 3.20 -6.31
C LEU A 17 -1.10 4.69 -6.27
N ALA A 18 -2.09 5.54 -6.01
CA ALA A 18 -1.90 6.98 -5.90
C ALA A 18 -2.49 7.54 -4.61
N TRP A 19 -1.71 8.38 -3.92
CA TRP A 19 -2.10 9.02 -2.66
C TRP A 19 -2.02 10.55 -2.76
N ASN A 20 -2.55 11.25 -1.76
CA ASN A 20 -2.37 12.70 -1.69
C ASN A 20 -1.03 13.04 -1.09
N ALA A 21 -0.45 14.15 -1.55
CA ALA A 21 0.67 14.74 -0.84
C ALA A 21 0.27 15.08 0.61
N VAL A 22 1.10 14.68 1.56
CA VAL A 22 0.94 15.06 2.97
C VAL A 22 1.46 16.48 3.15
N PRO A 23 0.66 17.40 3.72
CA PRO A 23 1.12 18.76 3.98
C PRO A 23 2.36 18.80 4.86
N PHE A 24 3.24 19.76 4.61
CA PHE A 24 4.45 20.01 5.41
C PHE A 24 5.50 18.87 5.43
N ILE A 25 5.40 17.89 4.53
CA ILE A 25 6.47 16.91 4.29
C ILE A 25 7.76 17.64 3.89
N GLN A 26 8.88 17.25 4.49
CA GLN A 26 10.19 17.79 4.17
C GLN A 26 10.78 17.11 2.93
N ALA A 27 11.70 17.79 2.25
CA ALA A 27 12.36 17.23 1.07
C ALA A 27 13.18 15.96 1.40
N SER A 28 13.67 15.83 2.63
CA SER A 28 14.41 14.67 3.13
C SER A 28 13.52 13.51 3.60
N ASP A 29 12.22 13.75 3.77
CA ASP A 29 11.28 12.71 4.17
C ASP A 29 10.97 11.78 3.00
N LEU A 30 10.46 10.59 3.34
CA LEU A 30 10.08 9.57 2.39
C LEU A 30 8.63 9.18 2.62
N TYR A 31 7.94 8.80 1.55
CA TYR A 31 6.77 7.96 1.69
C TYR A 31 7.20 6.50 1.83
N LEU A 32 6.58 5.77 2.75
CA LEU A 32 6.69 4.32 2.86
C LEU A 32 5.34 3.72 2.47
N VAL A 33 5.30 3.04 1.33
CA VAL A 33 4.11 2.36 0.82
C VAL A 33 4.09 0.95 1.39
N HIS A 34 3.03 0.62 2.10
CA HIS A 34 2.79 -0.71 2.66
C HIS A 34 1.74 -1.43 1.82
N LEU A 35 2.01 -2.68 1.46
CA LEU A 35 1.10 -3.50 0.67
C LEU A 35 1.01 -4.92 1.26
N GLY A 36 -0.21 -5.40 1.45
CA GLY A 36 -0.50 -6.73 1.98
C GLY A 36 -1.74 -7.35 1.35
N TYR A 37 -1.87 -8.67 1.46
CA TYR A 37 -3.04 -9.40 0.99
C TYR A 37 -3.88 -9.96 2.13
N VAL A 38 -5.16 -10.18 1.85
CA VAL A 38 -6.10 -10.75 2.82
C VAL A 38 -5.92 -12.26 2.91
N ASN A 39 -5.73 -12.76 4.12
CA ASN A 39 -5.44 -14.16 4.42
C ASN A 39 -6.44 -14.78 5.43
N GLY A 40 -7.49 -14.06 5.82
CA GLY A 40 -8.42 -14.51 6.84
C GLY A 40 -9.74 -13.72 6.91
N ALA A 41 -10.68 -14.27 7.68
CA ALA A 41 -12.12 -14.23 7.39
C ALA A 41 -12.78 -12.83 7.30
N PRO A 42 -13.33 -12.48 6.13
CA PRO A 42 -14.26 -11.34 5.95
C PRO A 42 -15.70 -11.63 6.42
N ALA A 43 -15.97 -12.81 7.00
CA ALA A 43 -17.31 -13.21 7.45
C ALA A 43 -17.34 -13.45 8.96
N GLY A 44 -17.46 -12.36 9.72
CA GLY A 44 -17.74 -12.38 11.17
C GLY A 44 -16.55 -12.14 12.10
N GLY A 45 -15.35 -11.86 11.57
CA GLY A 45 -14.15 -11.48 12.32
C GLY A 45 -13.42 -10.28 11.72
N ASN A 46 -12.30 -9.89 12.33
CA ASN A 46 -11.40 -8.90 11.75
C ASN A 46 -10.65 -9.52 10.57
N GLU A 47 -10.42 -8.72 9.54
CA GLU A 47 -9.59 -9.09 8.41
C GLU A 47 -8.16 -9.41 8.86
N GLU A 48 -7.64 -10.56 8.43
CA GLU A 48 -6.22 -10.90 8.61
C GLU A 48 -5.46 -10.46 7.36
N VAL A 49 -4.55 -9.52 7.52
CA VAL A 49 -3.72 -8.99 6.42
C VAL A 49 -2.28 -9.43 6.61
N VAL A 50 -1.71 -10.05 5.57
CA VAL A 50 -0.28 -10.37 5.50
C VAL A 50 0.41 -9.27 4.69
N TRP A 51 1.17 -8.41 5.37
CA TRP A 51 1.97 -7.35 4.76
C TRP A 51 3.24 -7.93 4.14
N VAL A 52 3.43 -7.73 2.84
CA VAL A 52 4.50 -8.39 2.06
C VAL A 52 5.46 -7.42 1.41
N LEU A 53 5.12 -6.13 1.36
CA LEU A 53 5.95 -5.12 0.71
C LEU A 53 5.92 -3.80 1.48
N GLU A 54 7.13 -3.26 1.66
CA GLU A 54 7.40 -1.92 2.16
C GLU A 54 8.29 -1.20 1.14
N GLN A 55 7.73 -0.27 0.38
CA GLN A 55 8.45 0.44 -0.67
C GLN A 55 8.63 1.92 -0.33
N GLN A 56 9.89 2.35 -0.25
CA GLN A 56 10.22 3.75 -0.07
C GLN A 56 10.05 4.52 -1.37
N ARG A 57 9.51 5.74 -1.28
CA ARG A 57 9.33 6.68 -2.38
C ARG A 57 9.78 8.09 -1.95
N PRO A 58 10.39 8.88 -2.84
CA PRO A 58 10.71 10.27 -2.54
C PRO A 58 9.47 11.07 -2.15
N SER A 59 9.62 12.10 -1.31
CA SER A 59 8.54 13.02 -0.90
C SER A 59 7.81 13.72 -2.06
N ALA A 60 8.43 13.82 -3.23
CA ALA A 60 7.82 14.35 -4.46
C ALA A 60 6.98 13.33 -5.24
N ALA A 61 7.06 12.04 -4.92
CA ALA A 61 6.35 10.98 -5.62
C ALA A 61 5.07 10.61 -4.85
N THR A 62 3.91 10.80 -5.48
CA THR A 62 2.60 10.46 -4.90
C THR A 62 1.94 9.27 -5.60
N SER A 63 2.76 8.46 -6.28
CA SER A 63 2.32 7.24 -6.94
C SER A 63 3.40 6.14 -6.92
N TRP A 64 2.92 4.91 -6.97
CA TRP A 64 3.72 3.71 -7.10
C TRP A 64 3.04 2.76 -8.09
N GLU A 65 3.77 2.35 -9.13
CA GLU A 65 3.31 1.36 -10.09
C GLU A 65 3.26 -0.01 -9.41
N LEU A 66 2.14 -0.70 -9.58
CA LEU A 66 1.93 -2.03 -9.04
C LEU A 66 2.87 -3.02 -9.72
N ASP A 67 3.53 -3.84 -8.90
CA ASP A 67 4.34 -4.96 -9.39
C ASP A 67 3.42 -6.14 -9.77
N GLU A 68 3.33 -6.44 -11.06
CA GLU A 68 2.50 -7.51 -11.62
C GLU A 68 2.89 -8.90 -11.08
N SER A 69 4.13 -9.08 -10.61
CA SER A 69 4.57 -10.34 -9.98
C SER A 69 3.80 -10.67 -8.70
N LEU A 70 3.16 -9.68 -8.08
CA LEU A 70 2.38 -9.83 -6.85
C LEU A 70 0.94 -10.31 -7.10
N CYS A 71 0.39 -10.17 -8.31
CA CYS A 71 -1.02 -10.51 -8.61
C CYS A 71 -1.45 -11.90 -8.10
N GLY A 72 -0.56 -12.89 -8.22
CA GLY A 72 -0.85 -14.28 -7.87
C GLY A 72 -0.76 -14.63 -6.38
N LEU A 73 -0.26 -13.72 -5.53
CA LEU A 73 0.05 -14.04 -4.14
C LEU A 73 -1.18 -14.09 -3.23
N ALA A 74 -2.19 -13.27 -3.50
CA ALA A 74 -3.39 -13.24 -2.67
C ALA A 74 -4.26 -14.51 -2.85
N PRO A 75 -4.69 -15.17 -1.76
CA PRO A 75 -5.52 -16.37 -1.84
C PRO A 75 -6.85 -16.13 -2.55
N PHE A 76 -7.28 -17.11 -3.35
CA PHE A 76 -8.52 -17.03 -4.13
C PHE A 76 -9.77 -17.10 -3.25
N GLU A 77 -9.72 -17.92 -2.20
CA GLU A 77 -10.77 -18.12 -1.19
C GLU A 77 -11.13 -16.84 -0.43
N PHE A 78 -10.25 -15.85 -0.41
CA PHE A 78 -10.49 -14.51 0.17
C PHE A 78 -10.65 -13.43 -0.90
N GLY A 79 -10.95 -13.83 -2.14
CA GLY A 79 -11.30 -12.91 -3.23
C GLY A 79 -10.12 -12.15 -3.83
N ARG A 80 -8.88 -12.65 -3.68
CA ARG A 80 -7.65 -11.97 -4.15
C ARG A 80 -7.55 -10.52 -3.68
N GLN A 81 -8.00 -10.26 -2.46
CA GLN A 81 -8.06 -8.93 -1.90
C GLN A 81 -6.70 -8.46 -1.39
N TRP A 82 -6.44 -7.17 -1.56
CA TRP A 82 -5.25 -6.48 -1.10
C TRP A 82 -5.62 -5.27 -0.26
N ARG A 83 -4.73 -4.91 0.65
CA ARG A 83 -4.77 -3.72 1.47
C ARG A 83 -3.47 -2.95 1.34
N TRP A 84 -3.55 -1.63 1.32
CA TRP A 84 -2.39 -0.77 1.27
C TRP A 84 -2.62 0.54 2.01
N TYR A 85 -1.55 1.14 2.47
CA TYR A 85 -1.53 2.47 3.07
C TYR A 85 -0.15 3.09 2.90
N VAL A 86 -0.04 4.38 3.22
CA VAL A 86 1.20 5.13 3.11
C VAL A 86 1.49 5.84 4.41
N GLU A 87 2.75 5.81 4.82
CA GLU A 87 3.30 6.59 5.93
C GLU A 87 4.30 7.63 5.41
N VAL A 88 4.48 8.71 6.16
CA VAL A 88 5.63 9.58 6.00
C VAL A 88 6.66 9.21 7.04
N VAL A 89 7.88 8.94 6.59
CA VAL A 89 8.99 8.54 7.46
C VAL A 89 10.20 9.44 7.20
N GLU A 90 10.92 9.76 8.27
CA GLU A 90 12.27 10.30 8.17
C GLU A 90 13.30 9.17 8.22
N ARG A 91 14.44 9.34 7.54
CA ARG A 91 15.59 8.44 7.70
C ARG A 91 16.52 9.01 8.77
N ALA A 92 16.62 8.32 9.89
CA ALA A 92 17.55 8.66 10.96
C ALA A 92 19.01 8.42 10.54
N ALA A 93 19.95 9.01 11.29
CA ALA A 93 21.39 8.87 11.03
C ALA A 93 21.89 7.42 11.12
N ASP A 94 21.20 6.55 11.87
CA ASP A 94 21.49 5.12 11.96
C ASP A 94 20.86 4.29 10.82
N GLY A 95 20.21 4.96 9.87
CA GLY A 95 19.55 4.36 8.71
C GLY A 95 18.12 3.86 8.96
N LYS A 96 17.61 3.93 10.20
CA LYS A 96 16.23 3.53 10.49
C LYS A 96 15.22 4.50 9.91
N LEU A 97 14.04 3.97 9.62
CA LEU A 97 12.88 4.76 9.20
C LEU A 97 12.02 5.04 10.44
N ASN A 98 11.84 6.32 10.76
CA ASN A 98 10.97 6.74 11.86
C ASN A 98 9.72 7.41 11.28
N PRO A 99 8.51 6.99 11.67
CA PRO A 99 7.30 7.70 11.29
C PRO A 99 7.31 9.15 11.81
N VAL A 100 6.99 10.10 10.94
CA VAL A 100 6.86 11.53 11.28
C VAL A 100 5.44 12.05 11.12
N SER A 101 4.52 11.21 10.64
CA SER A 101 3.10 11.48 10.57
C SER A 101 2.29 10.24 10.95
N GLU A 102 1.00 10.43 11.22
CA GLU A 102 0.05 9.31 11.22
C GLU A 102 0.01 8.65 9.83
N PRO A 103 -0.23 7.33 9.76
CA PRO A 103 -0.45 6.64 8.49
C PRO A 103 -1.72 7.14 7.81
N SER A 104 -1.78 6.98 6.49
CA SER A 104 -3.03 7.16 5.76
C SER A 104 -4.09 6.14 6.19
N SER A 105 -5.35 6.38 5.82
CA SER A 105 -6.35 5.31 5.84
C SER A 105 -5.89 4.10 5.02
N VAL A 106 -6.32 2.91 5.42
CA VAL A 106 -6.11 1.67 4.67
C VAL A 106 -7.10 1.62 3.50
N TRP A 107 -6.57 1.39 2.31
CA TRP A 107 -7.31 1.24 1.07
C TRP A 107 -7.28 -0.21 0.59
N GLY A 108 -8.26 -0.62 -0.20
CA GLY A 108 -8.35 -2.00 -0.68
C GLY A 108 -8.73 -2.15 -2.13
N PHE A 109 -8.19 -3.18 -2.77
CA PHE A 109 -8.49 -3.55 -4.14
C PHE A 109 -8.42 -5.08 -4.30
N SER A 110 -8.84 -5.60 -5.45
CA SER A 110 -8.69 -7.02 -5.79
C SER A 110 -7.99 -7.17 -7.13
N TRP A 111 -7.06 -8.11 -7.26
CA TRP A 111 -6.46 -8.44 -8.56
C TRP A 111 -7.32 -9.47 -9.31
N GLN A 112 -7.48 -9.30 -10.63
CA GLN A 112 -8.17 -10.24 -11.52
C GLN A 112 -7.51 -10.39 -12.89
#